data_AF-A0A5C7B0M0-F1
#
_entry.id   AF-A0A5C7B0M0-F1
#
_cell.length_a   1.000
_cell.length_b   1.000
_cell.length_c   1.000
_cell.angle_alpha   90.00
_cell.angle_beta   90.00
_cell.angle_gamma   90.00
#
_symmetry.space_group_name_H-M   'P 1'
#
loop_
_entity.id
_entity.type
_entity.pdbx_description
1 polymer ?
#
loop_
_entity_poly.entity_id
_entity_poly.type
_entity_poly.pdbx_seq_one_letter_code
_entity_poly.pdbx_strand_id
1 'polypeptide(L)'
;MCKSQNLLKATQGMLMQETLLQNHRERRNFHQEKTKGLIQINLGMNKVNYCLLVLLILVSGACTDGRIYEDFKSLPNQNWGVSDSLIFDLQEVELINTPDLVAVKFNEDYSFSNCYIRIISKDSVGVILDNTLVNLILFDPKSGEPLGEGFGNSYTRYDTLPFLFDQSTKSVTLLQYMRQDQLSGVEAVGIKILK
;
A
#
# COMPACT_ATOMS: atom_id res chain seq x y z
N MET A 1 -6.01 -13.02 -86.68
CA MET A 1 -6.62 -12.33 -85.51
C MET A 1 -5.93 -12.59 -84.16
N CYS A 2 -4.66 -13.07 -84.10
CA CYS A 2 -4.01 -13.44 -82.82
C CYS A 2 -2.96 -12.44 -82.30
N LYS A 3 -2.58 -11.41 -83.07
CA LYS A 3 -1.53 -10.44 -82.67
C LYS A 3 -2.06 -9.20 -81.93
N SER A 4 -3.34 -8.86 -82.15
CA SER A 4 -4.01 -7.68 -81.55
C SER A 4 -4.38 -7.89 -80.07
N GLN A 5 -4.79 -9.11 -79.68
CA GLN A 5 -5.18 -9.42 -78.30
C GLN A 5 -4.00 -9.48 -77.31
N ASN A 6 -2.78 -9.81 -77.78
CA ASN A 6 -1.59 -9.86 -76.93
C ASN A 6 -1.02 -8.46 -76.62
N LEU A 7 -1.12 -7.52 -77.56
CA LEU A 7 -0.72 -6.13 -77.34
C LEU A 7 -1.65 -5.40 -76.36
N LEU A 8 -2.95 -5.71 -76.39
CA LEU A 8 -3.94 -5.15 -75.45
C LEU A 8 -3.73 -5.64 -74.00
N LYS A 9 -3.38 -6.93 -73.83
CA LYS A 9 -3.06 -7.49 -72.50
C LYS A 9 -1.76 -6.95 -71.91
N ALA A 10 -0.74 -6.71 -72.74
CA ALA A 10 0.52 -6.13 -72.30
C ALA A 10 0.39 -4.66 -71.86
N THR A 11 -0.43 -3.87 -72.56
CA THR A 11 -0.71 -2.46 -72.20
C THR A 11 -1.56 -2.33 -70.94
N GLN A 12 -2.55 -3.22 -70.73
CA GLN A 12 -3.33 -3.25 -69.48
C GLN A 12 -2.49 -3.67 -68.26
N GLY A 13 -1.55 -4.60 -68.43
CA GLY A 13 -0.64 -4.99 -67.34
C GLY A 13 0.29 -3.86 -66.88
N MET A 14 0.80 -3.07 -67.83
CA MET A 14 1.72 -1.96 -67.54
C MET A 14 1.02 -0.79 -66.83
N LEU A 15 -0.20 -0.44 -67.26
CA LEU A 15 -1.01 0.61 -66.63
C LEU A 15 -1.43 0.25 -65.19
N MET A 16 -1.69 -1.03 -64.93
CA MET A 16 -2.02 -1.50 -63.58
C MET A 16 -0.82 -1.45 -62.65
N GLN A 17 0.39 -1.70 -63.16
CA GLN A 17 1.62 -1.65 -62.38
C GLN A 17 2.05 -0.21 -62.03
N GLU A 18 1.85 0.74 -62.94
CA GLU A 18 2.06 2.18 -62.66
C GLU A 18 1.08 2.71 -61.62
N THR A 19 -0.20 2.31 -61.70
CA THR A 19 -1.24 2.69 -60.74
C THR A 19 -0.96 2.15 -59.33
N LEU A 20 -0.45 0.92 -59.23
CA LEU A 20 -0.02 0.33 -57.95
C LEU A 20 1.20 1.07 -57.36
N LEU A 21 2.16 1.46 -58.21
CA LEU A 21 3.35 2.22 -57.78
C LEU A 21 3.02 3.66 -57.36
N GLN A 22 2.05 4.32 -58.00
CA GLN A 22 1.54 5.63 -57.56
C GLN A 22 0.82 5.53 -56.22
N ASN A 23 -0.11 4.58 -56.07
CA ASN A 23 -0.80 4.33 -54.79
C ASN A 23 0.18 4.03 -53.64
N HIS A 24 1.24 3.25 -53.91
CA HIS A 24 2.25 2.93 -52.89
C HIS A 24 3.16 4.14 -52.57
N ARG A 25 3.32 5.10 -53.48
CA ARG A 25 4.01 6.38 -53.20
C ARG A 25 3.13 7.29 -52.33
N GLU A 26 1.85 7.42 -52.65
CA GLU A 26 0.92 8.25 -51.89
C GLU A 26 0.72 7.75 -50.46
N ARG A 27 0.58 6.44 -50.23
CA ARG A 27 0.50 5.87 -48.86
C ARG A 27 1.76 6.12 -48.04
N ARG A 28 2.95 6.09 -48.67
CA ARG A 28 4.21 6.40 -47.98
C ARG A 28 4.28 7.88 -47.58
N ASN A 29 3.88 8.78 -48.48
CA ASN A 29 3.84 10.22 -48.19
C ASN A 29 2.83 10.55 -47.08
N PHE A 30 1.65 9.92 -47.09
CA PHE A 30 0.63 10.09 -46.05
C PHE A 30 1.12 9.62 -44.66
N HIS A 31 1.83 8.49 -44.58
CA HIS A 31 2.44 8.04 -43.33
C HIS A 31 3.56 8.97 -42.84
N GLN A 32 4.34 9.53 -43.77
CA GLN A 32 5.41 10.48 -43.45
C GLN A 32 4.85 11.83 -42.97
N GLU A 33 3.67 12.24 -43.43
CA GLU A 33 3.00 13.47 -42.98
C GLU A 33 2.31 13.28 -41.62
N LYS A 34 1.63 12.14 -41.39
CA LYS A 34 1.03 11.80 -40.08
C LYS A 34 2.07 11.68 -38.96
N THR A 35 3.24 11.12 -39.24
CA THR A 35 4.33 10.99 -38.24
C THR A 35 4.94 12.34 -37.87
N LYS A 36 5.02 13.28 -38.82
CA LYS A 36 5.44 14.66 -38.53
C LYS A 36 4.45 15.43 -37.65
N GLY A 37 3.15 15.13 -37.77
CA GLY A 37 2.09 15.75 -36.96
C GLY A 37 1.99 15.25 -35.52
N LEU A 38 2.49 14.04 -35.21
CA LEU A 38 2.37 13.43 -33.88
C LEU A 38 3.57 13.68 -32.94
N ILE A 39 4.69 14.22 -33.42
CA ILE A 39 5.93 14.41 -32.64
C ILE A 39 6.15 15.88 -32.22
N GLN A 40 5.22 16.80 -32.50
CA GLN A 40 5.33 18.20 -32.04
C GLN A 40 4.70 18.39 -30.65
N ILE A 41 5.27 17.73 -29.63
CA ILE A 41 5.11 18.18 -28.24
C ILE A 41 6.29 19.13 -27.98
N ASN A 42 6.02 20.43 -27.99
CA ASN A 42 6.98 21.44 -27.54
C ASN A 42 7.26 21.21 -26.03
N LEU A 43 8.26 20.39 -25.71
CA LEU A 43 8.85 20.32 -24.38
C LEU A 43 9.87 21.45 -24.23
N GLY A 44 9.37 22.67 -24.14
CA GLY A 44 10.15 23.83 -23.69
C GLY A 44 10.36 23.76 -22.18
N MET A 45 11.11 22.77 -21.70
CA MET A 45 11.51 22.68 -20.29
C MET A 45 12.72 23.60 -20.05
N ASN A 46 12.47 24.71 -19.36
CA ASN A 46 13.46 25.57 -18.73
C ASN A 46 14.42 24.74 -17.84
N LYS A 47 15.73 25.07 -17.85
CA LYS A 47 16.77 24.35 -17.10
C LYS A 47 16.43 24.20 -15.60
N VAL A 48 15.72 25.17 -15.05
CA VAL A 48 15.19 25.18 -13.66
C VAL A 48 14.13 24.10 -13.46
N ASN A 49 13.22 23.91 -14.41
CA ASN A 49 12.20 22.86 -14.36
C ASN A 49 12.83 21.46 -14.49
N TYR A 50 13.89 21.32 -15.28
CA TYR A 50 14.66 20.07 -15.33
C TYR A 50 15.35 19.79 -13.98
N CYS A 51 15.95 20.81 -13.34
CA CYS A 51 16.54 20.66 -12.01
C CYS A 51 15.50 20.33 -10.94
N LEU A 52 14.31 20.94 -10.99
CA LEU A 52 13.19 20.62 -10.08
C LEU A 52 12.71 19.20 -10.28
N LEU A 53 12.64 18.72 -11.52
CA LEU A 53 12.18 17.36 -11.84
C LEU A 53 13.22 16.32 -11.42
N VAL A 54 14.52 16.62 -11.58
CA VAL A 54 15.62 15.79 -11.07
C VAL A 54 15.66 15.80 -9.53
N LEU A 55 15.43 16.94 -8.89
CA LEU A 55 15.32 17.05 -7.44
C LEU A 55 14.13 16.25 -6.91
N LEU A 56 12.97 16.32 -7.57
CA LEU A 56 11.78 15.52 -7.22
C LEU A 56 12.06 14.01 -7.29
N ILE A 57 12.82 13.57 -8.30
CA ILE A 57 13.23 12.16 -8.46
C ILE A 57 14.30 11.75 -7.42
N LEU A 58 15.16 12.68 -6.97
CA LEU A 58 16.16 12.38 -5.95
C LEU A 58 15.57 12.25 -4.54
N VAL A 59 14.46 12.94 -4.25
CA VAL A 59 13.78 12.86 -2.94
C VAL A 59 12.85 11.64 -2.83
N SER A 60 12.60 10.91 -3.92
CA SER A 60 11.80 9.67 -3.88
C SER A 60 12.61 8.43 -3.45
N GLY A 61 13.81 8.62 -2.89
CA GLY A 61 14.61 7.57 -2.26
C GLY A 61 13.84 6.90 -1.12
N ALA A 62 13.34 5.71 -1.42
CA ALA A 62 12.46 4.88 -0.61
C ALA A 62 12.80 4.85 0.89
N CYS A 63 11.88 5.36 1.70
CA CYS A 63 11.76 4.98 3.10
C CYS A 63 11.29 3.53 3.13
N THR A 64 12.22 2.56 3.13
CA THR A 64 11.85 1.17 3.46
C THR A 64 11.68 1.13 4.97
N ASP A 65 10.44 1.32 5.39
CA ASP A 65 10.00 1.20 6.77
C ASP A 65 10.51 -0.17 7.28
N GLY A 66 11.36 -0.18 8.31
CA GLY A 66 12.10 -1.34 8.79
C GLY A 66 11.22 -2.37 9.50
N ARG A 67 10.12 -2.79 8.86
CA ARG A 67 9.09 -3.68 9.38
C ARG A 67 9.02 -4.97 8.57
N ILE A 68 8.89 -6.10 9.26
CA ILE A 68 8.67 -7.42 8.68
C ILE A 68 7.17 -7.65 8.48
N TYR A 69 6.36 -7.20 9.44
CA TYR A 69 4.91 -7.37 9.44
C TYR A 69 4.25 -6.18 10.11
N GLU A 70 3.12 -5.75 9.59
CA GLU A 70 2.24 -4.78 10.24
C GLU A 70 0.81 -4.99 9.75
N ASP A 71 -0.10 -5.18 10.70
CA ASP A 71 -1.53 -5.37 10.39
C ASP A 71 -2.38 -4.71 11.47
N PHE A 72 -3.57 -4.26 11.06
CA PHE A 72 -4.58 -3.65 11.91
C PHE A 72 -5.93 -4.33 11.69
N LYS A 73 -6.58 -4.74 12.78
CA LYS A 73 -7.97 -5.18 12.75
C LYS A 73 -8.86 -3.98 13.06
N SER A 74 -9.65 -3.59 12.06
CA SER A 74 -10.66 -2.54 12.21
C SER A 74 -11.85 -3.05 13.02
N LEU A 75 -12.38 -2.21 13.90
CA LEU A 75 -13.50 -2.52 14.78
C LEU A 75 -14.80 -1.92 14.22
N PRO A 76 -15.84 -2.74 14.01
CA PRO A 76 -17.15 -2.23 13.61
C PRO A 76 -17.67 -1.19 14.61
N ASN A 77 -18.28 -0.12 14.09
CA ASN A 77 -18.82 0.98 14.90
C ASN A 77 -17.81 1.65 15.85
N GLN A 78 -16.50 1.48 15.61
CA GLN A 78 -15.44 2.05 16.44
C GLN A 78 -15.58 1.66 17.91
N ASN A 79 -15.92 0.39 18.14
CA ASN A 79 -16.14 -0.15 19.47
C ASN A 79 -15.41 -1.48 19.65
N TRP A 80 -14.65 -1.61 20.73
CA TRP A 80 -14.01 -2.88 21.09
C TRP A 80 -14.77 -3.56 22.24
N GLY A 81 -15.50 -4.63 21.91
CA GLY A 81 -16.20 -5.43 22.90
C GLY A 81 -15.26 -6.34 23.70
N VAL A 82 -15.64 -6.62 24.96
CA VAL A 82 -14.86 -7.50 25.86
C VAL A 82 -14.76 -8.95 25.37
N SER A 83 -15.75 -9.38 24.59
CA SER A 83 -15.78 -10.69 23.93
C SER A 83 -15.04 -10.72 22.59
N ASP A 84 -14.63 -9.57 22.05
CA ASP A 84 -14.07 -9.48 20.72
C ASP A 84 -12.58 -9.79 20.75
N SER A 85 -12.22 -10.92 20.13
CA SER A 85 -10.83 -11.33 19.95
C SER A 85 -10.30 -10.90 18.58
N LEU A 86 -9.20 -10.16 18.57
CA LEU A 86 -8.51 -9.75 17.34
C LEU A 86 -7.35 -10.69 17.09
N ILE A 87 -7.44 -11.51 16.04
CA ILE A 87 -6.46 -12.56 15.73
C ILE A 87 -5.59 -12.12 14.56
N PHE A 88 -4.28 -12.22 14.75
CA PHE A 88 -3.25 -11.95 13.77
C PHE A 88 -2.57 -13.26 13.40
N ASP A 89 -2.52 -13.53 12.09
CA ASP A 89 -1.85 -14.71 11.53
C ASP A 89 -0.40 -14.35 11.19
N LEU A 90 0.53 -15.11 11.80
CA LEU A 90 1.97 -14.96 11.66
C LEU A 90 2.60 -16.24 11.08
N GLN A 91 1.83 -17.11 10.42
CA GLN A 91 2.33 -18.37 9.88
C GLN A 91 3.55 -18.19 8.96
N GLU A 92 3.49 -17.19 8.08
CA GLU A 92 4.52 -16.86 7.10
C GLU A 92 5.52 -15.80 7.58
N VAL A 93 5.40 -15.35 8.84
CA VAL A 93 6.26 -14.29 9.40
C VAL A 93 7.46 -14.92 10.10
N GLU A 94 8.65 -14.48 9.70
CA GLU A 94 9.91 -14.81 10.38
C GLU A 94 10.12 -13.85 11.55
N LEU A 95 9.92 -14.36 12.76
CA LEU A 95 10.18 -13.63 13.98
C LEU A 95 11.66 -13.65 14.31
N ILE A 96 12.18 -12.49 14.65
CA ILE A 96 13.57 -12.28 15.07
C ILE A 96 13.57 -11.61 16.45
N ASN A 97 14.73 -11.56 17.10
CA ASN A 97 14.84 -11.01 18.45
C ASN A 97 14.88 -9.46 18.44
N THR A 98 13.88 -8.82 17.85
CA THR A 98 13.69 -7.37 17.81
C THR A 98 12.41 -6.98 18.54
N PRO A 99 12.36 -5.80 19.18
CA PRO A 99 11.16 -5.38 19.90
C PRO A 99 9.96 -5.24 18.96
N ASP A 100 8.89 -5.95 19.30
CA ASP A 100 7.59 -5.84 18.65
C ASP A 100 6.80 -4.66 19.22
N LEU A 101 5.82 -4.17 18.47
CA LEU A 101 4.96 -3.07 18.87
C LEU A 101 3.49 -3.48 18.82
N VAL A 102 2.71 -2.94 19.74
CA VAL A 102 1.25 -2.95 19.67
C VAL A 102 0.77 -1.53 19.40
N ALA A 103 -0.31 -1.42 18.64
CA ALA A 103 -0.87 -0.14 18.25
C ALA A 103 -2.37 -0.09 18.52
N VAL A 104 -2.84 1.08 18.94
CA VAL A 104 -4.27 1.38 19.03
C VAL A 104 -4.54 2.62 18.21
N LYS A 105 -5.52 2.52 17.31
CA LYS A 105 -6.12 3.65 16.62
C LYS A 105 -7.42 4.02 17.34
N PHE A 106 -7.49 5.25 17.82
CA PHE A 106 -8.59 5.74 18.64
C PHE A 106 -8.97 7.16 18.28
N ASN A 107 -10.14 7.60 18.74
CA ASN A 107 -10.61 8.96 18.60
C ASN A 107 -11.05 9.56 19.94
N GLU A 108 -11.55 10.80 19.88
CA GLU A 108 -11.96 11.59 21.05
C GLU A 108 -13.12 10.97 21.86
N ASP A 109 -13.88 10.02 21.31
CA ASP A 109 -14.94 9.32 22.06
C ASP A 109 -14.34 8.34 23.09
N TYR A 110 -13.07 7.98 22.96
CA TYR A 110 -12.38 7.13 23.93
C TYR A 110 -12.12 7.85 25.25
N SER A 111 -12.76 7.39 26.32
CA SER A 111 -12.87 8.14 27.58
C SER A 111 -11.77 7.84 28.61
N PHE A 112 -10.74 7.05 28.29
CA PHE A 112 -9.71 6.62 29.25
C PHE A 112 -8.33 7.14 28.85
N SER A 113 -7.44 7.35 29.84
CA SER A 113 -6.06 7.77 29.56
C SER A 113 -5.19 6.65 28.96
N ASN A 114 -5.59 5.40 29.17
CA ASN A 114 -4.79 4.24 28.81
C ASN A 114 -5.71 3.05 28.46
N CYS A 115 -5.17 2.12 27.68
CA CYS A 115 -5.83 0.91 27.25
C CYS A 115 -5.04 -0.32 27.70
N TYR A 116 -5.68 -1.18 28.50
CA TYR A 116 -5.11 -2.47 28.88
C TYR A 116 -5.45 -3.52 27.83
N ILE A 117 -4.42 -4.16 27.28
CA ILE A 117 -4.56 -5.16 26.22
C ILE A 117 -3.91 -6.46 26.69
N ARG A 118 -4.68 -7.55 26.63
CA ARG A 118 -4.13 -8.89 26.82
C ARG A 118 -3.67 -9.44 25.48
N ILE A 119 -2.42 -9.89 25.45
CA ILE A 119 -1.74 -10.43 24.28
C ILE A 119 -1.47 -11.91 24.55
N ILE A 120 -1.99 -12.78 23.69
CA ILE A 120 -1.79 -14.22 23.77
C ILE A 120 -1.09 -14.68 22.51
N SER A 121 0.12 -15.21 22.63
CA SER A 121 0.85 -15.81 21.51
C SER A 121 0.67 -17.33 21.51
N LYS A 122 0.58 -17.92 20.32
CA LYS A 122 0.40 -19.35 20.12
C LYS A 122 1.32 -19.88 19.03
N ASP A 123 1.73 -21.14 19.16
CA ASP A 123 2.48 -21.86 18.13
C ASP A 123 1.58 -22.34 16.97
N SER A 124 2.15 -23.09 16.03
CA SER A 124 1.44 -23.64 14.86
C SER A 124 0.35 -24.66 15.20
N VAL A 125 0.38 -25.28 16.38
CA VAL A 125 -0.61 -26.26 16.83
C VAL A 125 -1.60 -25.69 17.85
N GLY A 126 -1.47 -24.39 18.16
CA GLY A 126 -2.37 -23.65 19.04
C GLY A 126 -2.01 -23.70 20.53
N VAL A 127 -0.83 -24.20 20.89
CA VAL A 127 -0.32 -24.15 22.27
C VAL A 127 -0.01 -22.70 22.61
N ILE A 128 -0.47 -22.26 23.78
CA ILE A 128 -0.18 -20.91 24.30
C ILE A 128 1.29 -20.86 24.73
N LEU A 129 2.05 -19.98 24.10
CA LEU A 129 3.46 -19.74 24.41
C LEU A 129 3.60 -18.66 25.47
N ASP A 130 2.85 -17.56 25.32
CA ASP A 130 2.79 -16.48 26.29
C ASP A 130 1.38 -15.88 26.42
N ASN A 131 1.11 -15.25 27.56
CA ASN A 131 -0.14 -14.59 27.88
C ASN A 131 0.11 -13.39 28.80
N THR A 132 0.38 -12.24 28.19
CA THR A 132 0.84 -11.04 28.88
C THR A 132 -0.20 -9.92 28.82
N LEU A 133 -0.32 -9.16 29.90
CA LEU A 133 -1.13 -7.94 29.95
C LEU A 133 -0.24 -6.72 29.78
N VAL A 134 -0.54 -5.87 28.80
CA VAL A 134 0.19 -4.64 28.54
C VAL A 134 -0.69 -3.41 28.79
N ASN A 135 -0.06 -2.31 29.15
CA ASN A 135 -0.71 -1.02 29.40
C ASN A 135 -0.25 -0.01 28.35
N LEU A 136 -1.15 0.41 27.47
CA LEU A 136 -0.88 1.43 26.46
C LEU A 136 -1.37 2.79 26.92
N ILE A 137 -0.48 3.76 27.12
CA ILE A 137 -0.88 5.12 27.45
C ILE A 137 -1.28 5.84 26.15
N LEU A 138 -2.55 6.25 26.06
CA LEU A 138 -3.15 6.88 24.88
C LEU A 138 -3.29 8.39 25.02
N PHE A 139 -3.39 8.91 26.24
CA PHE A 139 -3.45 10.34 26.52
C PHE A 139 -2.42 10.71 27.58
N ASP A 140 -1.86 11.92 27.49
CA ASP A 140 -1.01 12.44 28.56
C ASP A 140 -1.83 12.57 29.86
N PRO A 141 -1.40 11.93 30.97
CA PRO A 141 -2.18 11.93 32.21
C PRO A 141 -2.36 13.30 32.88
N LYS A 142 -1.61 14.32 32.46
CA LYS A 142 -1.65 15.68 33.04
C LYS A 142 -2.40 16.65 32.14
N SER A 143 -2.07 16.70 30.85
CA SER A 143 -2.70 17.63 29.90
C SER A 143 -3.98 17.07 29.29
N GLY A 144 -4.15 15.74 29.25
CA GLY A 144 -5.23 15.09 28.53
C GLY A 144 -5.07 15.14 27.01
N GLU A 145 -3.90 15.54 26.50
CA GLU A 145 -3.64 15.55 25.07
C GLU A 145 -3.49 14.11 24.54
N PRO A 146 -4.10 13.79 23.38
CA PRO A 146 -3.95 12.48 22.76
C PRO A 146 -2.50 12.26 22.32
N LEU A 147 -1.96 11.08 22.63
CA LEU A 147 -0.62 10.65 22.23
C LEU A 147 -0.72 9.84 20.95
N GLY A 148 0.24 10.04 20.04
CA GLY A 148 0.31 9.31 18.77
C GLY A 148 0.22 10.25 17.57
N GLU A 149 0.18 9.65 16.39
CA GLU A 149 0.12 10.37 15.12
C GLU A 149 -1.26 10.21 14.48
N GLY A 150 -1.76 11.25 13.83
CA GLY A 150 -3.13 11.25 13.37
C GLY A 150 -3.52 12.52 12.63
N PHE A 151 -4.74 12.51 12.10
CA PHE A 151 -5.34 13.68 11.44
C PHE A 151 -6.78 13.87 11.91
N GLY A 152 -7.14 15.12 12.22
CA GLY A 152 -8.43 15.44 12.83
C GLY A 152 -8.55 14.77 14.20
N ASN A 153 -9.65 14.06 14.41
CA ASN A 153 -9.99 13.48 15.70
C ASN A 153 -9.55 12.02 15.83
N SER A 154 -8.74 11.50 14.90
CA SER A 154 -8.29 10.10 14.86
C SER A 154 -6.78 10.04 15.06
N TYR A 155 -6.34 9.24 16.03
CA TYR A 155 -4.95 9.12 16.48
C TYR A 155 -4.54 7.65 16.50
N THR A 156 -3.30 7.37 16.10
CA THR A 156 -2.69 6.04 16.15
C THR A 156 -1.49 6.10 17.07
N ARG A 157 -1.55 5.33 18.16
CA ARG A 157 -0.47 5.23 19.14
C ARG A 157 0.17 3.85 19.05
N TYR A 158 1.46 3.83 18.77
CA TYR A 158 2.31 2.65 18.93
C TYR A 158 3.00 2.69 20.29
N ASP A 159 3.20 1.52 20.89
CA ASP A 159 4.09 1.33 22.03
C ASP A 159 4.89 0.04 21.86
N THR A 160 6.08 0.02 22.45
CA THR A 160 6.97 -1.14 22.38
C THR A 160 6.54 -2.18 23.40
N LEU A 161 6.44 -3.43 22.98
CA LEU A 161 6.15 -4.54 23.89
C LEU A 161 7.34 -4.75 24.84
N PRO A 162 7.09 -4.97 26.15
CA PRO A 162 8.15 -5.18 27.14
C PRO A 162 8.76 -6.59 27.07
N PHE A 163 8.37 -7.38 26.07
CA PHE A 163 8.81 -8.75 25.82
C PHE A 163 8.95 -8.97 24.31
N LEU A 164 9.62 -10.07 23.93
CA LEU A 164 9.76 -10.50 22.55
C LEU A 164 8.84 -11.70 22.31
N PHE A 165 8.22 -11.79 21.14
CA PHE A 165 7.54 -13.02 20.77
C PHE A 165 8.55 -14.19 20.63
N ASP A 166 8.15 -15.36 21.10
CA ASP A 166 8.91 -16.59 20.84
C ASP A 166 8.95 -16.86 19.33
N GLN A 167 10.08 -17.32 18.79
CA GLN A 167 10.27 -17.57 17.36
C GLN A 167 9.30 -18.62 16.78
N SER A 168 8.76 -19.49 17.63
CA SER A 168 7.73 -20.47 17.26
C SER A 168 6.32 -19.90 17.22
N THR A 169 6.11 -18.63 17.58
CA THR A 169 4.80 -17.97 17.51
C THR A 169 4.32 -17.91 16.06
N LYS A 170 3.07 -18.36 15.85
CA LYS A 170 2.38 -18.35 14.55
C LYS A 170 1.03 -17.65 14.59
N SER A 171 0.54 -17.33 15.78
CA SER A 171 -0.68 -16.56 15.96
C SER A 171 -0.55 -15.67 17.18
N VAL A 172 -1.07 -14.45 17.07
CA VAL A 172 -1.25 -13.53 18.20
C VAL A 172 -2.72 -13.16 18.31
N THR A 173 -3.26 -13.25 19.53
CA THR A 173 -4.62 -12.81 19.84
C THR A 173 -4.55 -11.61 20.78
N LEU A 174 -5.20 -10.51 20.40
CA LEU A 174 -5.39 -9.34 21.25
C LEU A 174 -6.82 -9.33 21.79
N LEU A 175 -6.96 -9.04 23.08
CA LEU A 175 -8.22 -8.88 23.79
C LEU A 175 -8.16 -7.58 24.59
N GLN A 176 -9.26 -6.83 24.60
CA GLN A 176 -9.36 -5.71 25.53
C GLN A 176 -9.55 -6.23 26.95
N TYR A 177 -8.80 -5.65 27.89
CA TYR A 177 -8.81 -6.06 29.30
C TYR A 177 -9.15 -4.87 30.20
N MET A 178 -10.06 -4.02 29.71
CA MET A 178 -10.63 -2.91 30.46
C MET A 178 -11.85 -3.37 31.27
N ARG A 179 -12.31 -2.54 32.21
CA ARG A 179 -13.50 -2.84 33.02
C ARG A 179 -14.84 -2.61 32.28
N GLN A 180 -14.80 -1.97 31.12
CA GLN A 180 -15.99 -1.70 30.32
C GLN A 180 -16.24 -2.83 29.33
N ASP A 181 -17.50 -3.23 29.20
CA ASP A 181 -17.90 -4.26 28.24
C ASP A 181 -17.68 -3.83 26.79
N GLN A 182 -17.69 -2.52 26.55
CA GLN A 182 -17.57 -1.87 25.25
C GLN A 182 -16.63 -0.67 25.37
N LEU A 183 -15.60 -0.61 24.52
CA LEU A 183 -14.70 0.53 24.43
C LEU A 183 -15.02 1.35 23.18
N SER A 184 -15.92 2.32 23.34
CA SER A 184 -16.22 3.31 22.30
C SER A 184 -14.99 4.15 21.96
N GLY A 185 -14.90 4.56 20.70
CA GLY A 185 -13.81 5.37 20.17
C GLY A 185 -12.54 4.59 19.82
N VAL A 186 -12.54 3.27 19.94
CA VAL A 186 -11.44 2.42 19.43
C VAL A 186 -11.76 2.02 17.99
N GLU A 187 -11.02 2.56 17.03
CA GLU A 187 -11.27 2.36 15.61
C GLU A 187 -10.60 1.09 15.08
N ALA A 188 -9.37 0.81 15.52
CA ALA A 188 -8.61 -0.35 15.13
C ALA A 188 -7.51 -0.66 16.14
N VAL A 189 -7.04 -1.90 16.15
CA VAL A 189 -5.90 -2.34 16.96
C VAL A 189 -4.97 -3.14 16.07
N GLY A 190 -3.67 -2.96 16.24
CA GLY A 190 -2.66 -3.55 15.39
C GLY A 190 -1.46 -4.07 16.13
N ILE A 191 -0.66 -4.85 15.41
CA ILE A 191 0.68 -5.25 15.81
C ILE A 191 1.66 -4.89 14.69
N LYS A 192 2.89 -4.54 15.07
CA LYS A 192 3.99 -4.26 14.14
C LYS A 192 5.23 -5.00 14.61
N ILE A 193 5.81 -5.81 13.73
CA ILE A 193 7.02 -6.58 13.95
C ILE A 193 8.13 -5.90 13.15
N LEU A 194 9.20 -5.53 13.84
CA LEU A 194 10.34 -4.83 13.24
C LEU A 194 11.38 -5.81 12.68
N LYS A 195 12.14 -5.33 11.70
CA LYS A 195 13.29 -6.03 11.12
C LYS A 195 14.55 -5.89 11.98
#